data_AF-A0A534TA99-F1
#
_entry.id   AF-A0A534TA99-F1
#
_cell.length_a   1.000
_cell.length_b   1.000
_cell.length_c   1.000
_cell.angle_alpha   90.00
_cell.angle_beta   90.00
_cell.angle_gamma   90.00
#
_symmetry.space_group_name_H-M   'P 1'
#
loop_
_entity.id
_entity.type
_entity.pdbx_description
1 polymer ?
#
loop_
_entity_poly.entity_id
_entity_poly.type
_entity_poly.pdbx_seq_one_letter_code
_entity_poly.pdbx_strand_id
1 'polypeptide(L)'
;MDRRGGTVRGTGVLRHAVVALAVALAACRAPVPDEVEMQVRNVGFDQASGSPVVILHSPSEQRLLPIWVGPAEAQSIAMQMQKVTPPRPLTHDLMKQILDGTGVALRRVRITALESQTFFAKLVLEQSGREIEVDSRPSDAIALALRAPCPIFVSRALLASDAAITLHGEGEAGVAKLWGITVQDLEPAVAESLGSADVAGVLVSDAGAAGVADGLRRGDVIVRVDETAVPDVATLRALAEARRDVAHRLEVRRGQTRVIVRLTATGAVEK
;
A
#
# COMPACT_ATOMS: atom_id res chain seq x y z
N MET A 1 51.96 41.07 7.46
CA MET A 1 50.77 41.95 7.50
C MET A 1 50.54 42.48 6.10
N ASP A 2 49.34 42.55 5.54
CA ASP A 2 48.18 41.68 5.52
C ASP A 2 47.40 42.09 4.24
N ARG A 3 46.87 41.09 3.55
CA ARG A 3 45.76 41.06 2.56
C ARG A 3 45.41 42.33 1.75
N ARG A 4 45.64 42.25 0.43
CA ARG A 4 44.81 42.93 -0.59
C ARG A 4 43.79 41.93 -1.15
N GLY A 5 42.53 42.35 -1.22
CA GLY A 5 41.38 41.56 -1.63
C GLY A 5 41.42 41.12 -3.09
N GLY A 6 41.14 39.83 -3.31
CA GLY A 6 40.85 39.25 -4.62
C GLY A 6 39.35 39.00 -4.75
N THR A 7 38.70 39.76 -5.63
CA THR A 7 37.31 39.53 -6.05
C THR A 7 37.29 38.34 -7.01
N VAL A 8 36.78 37.19 -6.57
CA VAL A 8 36.52 36.03 -7.44
C VAL A 8 35.15 36.22 -8.09
N ARG A 9 35.13 36.54 -9.39
CA ARG A 9 33.92 36.44 -10.23
C ARG A 9 33.68 34.97 -10.56
N GLY A 10 32.73 34.33 -9.86
CA GLY A 10 32.22 33.01 -10.21
C GLY A 10 31.26 33.10 -11.40
N THR A 11 31.74 32.77 -12.59
CA THR A 11 30.90 32.49 -13.75
C THR A 11 30.57 31.01 -13.81
N GLY A 12 29.28 30.68 -13.84
CA GLY A 12 28.80 29.49 -14.54
C GLY A 12 28.46 28.27 -13.71
N VAL A 13 27.30 28.27 -13.03
CA VAL A 13 26.59 27.03 -12.69
C VAL A 13 25.08 27.26 -12.79
N LEU A 14 24.55 27.54 -13.98
CA LEU A 14 23.08 27.63 -14.13
C LEU A 14 22.59 27.16 -15.52
N ARG A 15 23.20 26.12 -16.08
CA ARG A 15 22.77 25.54 -17.37
C ARG A 15 22.43 24.04 -17.36
N HIS A 16 22.66 23.32 -16.25
CA HIS A 16 22.41 21.87 -16.21
C HIS A 16 21.13 21.43 -15.48
N ALA A 17 20.43 22.36 -14.81
CA ALA A 17 19.27 21.99 -13.97
C ALA A 17 17.95 21.79 -14.75
N VAL A 18 17.88 22.17 -16.03
CA VAL A 18 16.61 22.13 -16.81
C VAL A 18 16.52 20.91 -17.73
N VAL A 19 17.60 20.14 -17.93
CA VAL A 19 17.61 18.96 -18.83
C VAL A 19 17.24 17.66 -18.11
N ALA A 20 17.28 17.61 -16.78
CA ALA A 20 17.03 16.39 -16.01
C ALA A 20 15.55 15.99 -15.89
N LEU A 21 14.60 16.86 -16.26
CA LEU A 21 13.15 16.57 -16.14
C LEU A 21 12.54 15.99 -17.44
N ALA A 22 13.26 16.04 -18.57
CA ALA A 22 12.73 15.64 -19.87
C ALA A 22 13.15 14.23 -20.35
N VAL A 23 14.04 13.52 -19.63
CA VAL A 23 14.56 12.21 -20.07
C VAL A 23 13.80 11.02 -19.46
N ALA A 24 12.99 11.23 -18.41
CA ALA A 24 12.20 10.16 -17.79
C ALA A 24 10.87 9.84 -18.53
N LEU A 25 10.44 10.69 -19.47
CA LEU A 25 9.16 10.54 -20.18
C LEU A 25 9.26 9.83 -21.54
N ALA A 26 10.47 9.55 -22.03
CA ALA A 26 10.69 8.93 -23.34
C ALA A 26 11.10 7.45 -23.19
N ALA A 27 10.16 6.59 -22.80
CA ALA A 27 10.13 5.13 -23.07
C ALA A 27 9.08 4.35 -22.25
N CYS A 28 8.12 5.02 -21.57
CA CYS A 28 6.96 4.31 -21.04
C CYS A 28 6.08 3.90 -22.23
N ARG A 29 6.39 2.75 -22.84
CA ARG A 29 5.48 2.09 -23.78
C ARG A 29 4.18 1.85 -23.01
N ALA A 30 3.05 2.24 -23.61
CA ALA A 30 1.74 2.20 -22.98
C ALA A 30 1.48 0.85 -22.29
N PRO A 31 0.68 0.80 -21.20
CA PRO A 31 0.26 -0.45 -20.60
C PRO A 31 -0.28 -1.37 -21.71
N VAL A 32 0.16 -2.63 -21.70
CA VAL A 32 -0.46 -3.66 -22.54
C VAL A 32 -1.94 -3.69 -22.13
N PRO A 33 -2.91 -3.75 -23.06
CA PRO A 33 -4.34 -3.54 -22.75
C PRO A 33 -4.89 -4.37 -21.58
N ASP A 34 -4.28 -5.54 -21.33
CA ASP A 34 -4.69 -6.51 -20.31
C ASP A 34 -3.87 -6.44 -19.00
N GLU A 35 -3.25 -5.30 -18.70
CA GLU A 35 -2.45 -5.10 -17.50
C GLU A 35 -2.92 -3.91 -16.66
N VAL A 36 -2.73 -4.01 -15.35
CA VAL A 36 -3.07 -2.98 -14.37
C VAL A 36 -1.80 -2.56 -13.65
N GLU A 37 -1.57 -1.26 -13.58
CA GLU A 37 -0.44 -0.72 -12.82
C GLU A 37 -0.69 -0.87 -11.31
N MET A 38 0.35 -1.29 -10.60
CA MET A 38 0.33 -1.57 -9.18
C MET A 38 1.45 -0.82 -8.46
N GLN A 39 1.21 -0.52 -7.20
CA GLN A 39 2.17 0.07 -6.28
C GLN A 39 2.38 -0.85 -5.09
N VAL A 40 3.61 -0.89 -4.55
CA VAL A 40 3.88 -1.60 -3.31
C VAL A 40 3.31 -0.77 -2.15
N ARG A 41 2.19 -1.22 -1.58
CA ARG A 41 1.52 -0.54 -0.47
C ARG A 41 2.25 -0.79 0.84
N ASN A 42 2.61 -2.05 1.12
CA ASN A 42 3.28 -2.43 2.37
C ASN A 42 4.04 -3.76 2.23
N VAL A 43 5.00 -3.97 3.13
CA VAL A 43 5.59 -5.28 3.44
C VAL A 43 5.33 -5.55 4.92
N GLY A 44 4.67 -6.67 5.22
CA GLY A 44 4.29 -7.03 6.57
C GLY A 44 4.38 -8.53 6.81
N PHE A 45 3.69 -8.97 7.85
CA PHE A 45 3.57 -10.39 8.20
C PHE A 45 2.10 -10.78 8.19
N ASP A 46 1.81 -11.93 7.58
CA ASP A 46 0.52 -12.58 7.74
C ASP A 46 0.37 -13.07 9.18
N GLN A 47 -0.71 -12.68 9.86
CA GLN A 47 -0.90 -12.98 11.28
C GLN A 47 -1.15 -14.47 11.55
N ALA A 48 -1.72 -15.19 10.58
CA ALA A 48 -2.03 -16.60 10.73
C ALA A 48 -0.77 -17.47 10.60
N SER A 49 0.05 -17.22 9.57
CA SER A 49 1.23 -18.02 9.28
C SER A 49 2.54 -17.46 9.83
N GLY A 50 2.57 -16.19 10.26
CA GLY A 50 3.79 -15.46 10.57
C GLY A 50 4.70 -15.23 9.35
N SER A 51 4.24 -15.57 8.15
CA SER A 51 5.05 -15.48 6.94
C SER A 51 5.05 -14.06 6.38
N PRO A 52 6.18 -13.56 5.85
CA PRO A 52 6.23 -12.25 5.22
C PRO A 52 5.33 -12.16 3.98
N VAL A 53 4.65 -11.03 3.84
CA VAL A 53 3.75 -10.75 2.72
C VAL A 53 4.00 -9.35 2.17
N VAL A 54 4.05 -9.25 0.84
CA VAL A 54 4.09 -7.98 0.11
C VAL A 54 2.69 -7.68 -0.41
N ILE A 55 2.18 -6.49 -0.14
CA ILE A 55 0.85 -6.06 -0.60
C ILE A 55 1.02 -5.09 -1.77
N LEU A 56 0.59 -5.52 -2.95
CA LEU A 56 0.46 -4.63 -4.10
C LEU A 56 -0.95 -4.03 -4.15
N HIS A 57 -1.06 -2.79 -4.61
CA HIS A 57 -2.31 -2.05 -4.70
C HIS A 57 -2.44 -1.32 -6.04
N SER A 58 -3.61 -1.40 -6.67
CA SER A 58 -3.99 -0.50 -7.77
C SER A 58 -4.90 0.61 -7.24
N PRO A 59 -4.43 1.87 -7.19
CA PRO A 59 -5.29 3.01 -6.83
C PRO A 59 -6.45 3.22 -7.80
N SER A 60 -6.24 2.92 -9.09
CA SER A 60 -7.25 3.13 -10.14
C SER A 60 -8.36 2.09 -10.11
N GLU A 61 -8.03 0.83 -9.79
CA GLU A 61 -8.98 -0.29 -9.86
C GLU A 61 -9.42 -0.80 -8.49
N GLN A 62 -8.94 -0.17 -7.41
CA GLN A 62 -9.26 -0.54 -6.03
C GLN A 62 -8.99 -2.04 -5.80
N ARG A 63 -7.83 -2.53 -6.24
CA ARG A 63 -7.43 -3.94 -6.08
C ARG A 63 -6.22 -4.07 -5.17
N LEU A 64 -6.21 -5.11 -4.35
CA LEU A 64 -5.02 -5.56 -3.63
C LEU A 64 -4.59 -6.94 -4.15
N LEU A 65 -3.27 -7.16 -4.22
CA LEU A 65 -2.70 -8.47 -4.49
C LEU A 65 -1.65 -8.79 -3.42
N PRO A 66 -1.95 -9.68 -2.45
CA PRO A 66 -0.97 -10.20 -1.51
C PRO A 66 -0.07 -11.24 -2.19
N ILE A 67 1.25 -11.12 -1.95
CA ILE A 67 2.25 -12.08 -2.42
C ILE A 67 3.12 -12.47 -1.23
N TRP A 68 3.02 -13.74 -0.81
CA TRP A 68 3.88 -14.29 0.23
C TRP A 68 5.29 -14.48 -0.31
N VAL A 69 6.28 -14.06 0.48
CA VAL A 69 7.69 -14.09 0.11
C VAL A 69 8.52 -14.60 1.28
N GLY A 70 9.78 -14.97 1.01
CA GLY A 70 10.71 -15.33 2.07
C GLY A 70 11.17 -14.12 2.90
N PRO A 71 11.69 -14.36 4.11
CA PRO A 71 12.19 -13.28 4.99
C PRO A 71 13.27 -12.41 4.35
N ALA A 72 14.20 -13.01 3.62
CA ALA A 72 15.29 -12.30 2.96
C ALA A 72 14.76 -11.37 1.85
N GLU A 73 13.77 -11.85 1.07
CA GLU A 73 13.11 -11.07 0.04
C GLU A 73 12.33 -9.89 0.65
N ALA A 74 11.52 -10.15 1.69
CA ALA A 74 10.77 -9.11 2.39
C ALA A 74 11.69 -8.02 2.95
N GLN A 75 12.80 -8.42 3.57
CA GLN A 75 13.79 -7.49 4.10
C GLN A 75 14.39 -6.61 2.99
N SER A 76 14.77 -7.19 1.84
CA SER A 76 15.36 -6.44 0.72
C SER A 76 14.39 -5.38 0.16
N ILE A 77 13.10 -5.71 0.08
CA ILE A 77 12.04 -4.80 -0.36
C ILE A 77 11.78 -3.72 0.70
N ALA A 78 11.61 -4.11 1.96
CA ALA A 78 11.32 -3.20 3.07
C ALA A 78 12.43 -2.15 3.26
N MET A 79 13.71 -2.56 3.20
CA MET A 79 14.85 -1.63 3.26
C MET A 79 14.77 -0.57 2.15
N GLN A 80 14.45 -0.97 0.93
CA GLN A 80 14.32 -0.04 -0.19
C GLN A 80 13.12 0.90 -0.03
N MET A 81 11.97 0.39 0.41
CA MET A 81 10.78 1.21 0.70
C MET A 81 11.06 2.26 1.78
N GLN A 82 11.83 1.88 2.81
CA GLN A 82 12.27 2.76 3.89
C GLN A 82 13.47 3.64 3.51
N LYS A 83 14.00 3.50 2.28
CA LYS A 83 15.18 4.22 1.78
C LYS A 83 16.42 4.02 2.64
N VAL A 84 16.55 2.85 3.27
CA VAL A 84 17.72 2.46 4.06
C VAL A 84 18.87 2.16 3.10
N THR A 85 19.96 2.93 3.23
CA THR A 85 21.17 2.72 2.43
C THR A 85 22.14 1.80 3.18
N PRO A 86 22.45 0.60 2.65
CA PRO A 86 23.41 -0.30 3.28
C PRO A 86 24.86 0.20 3.09
N PRO A 87 25.81 -0.18 3.97
CA PRO A 87 27.21 0.22 3.84
C PRO A 87 27.91 -0.40 2.61
N ARG A 88 27.36 -1.49 2.07
CA ARG A 88 27.80 -2.15 0.84
C ARG A 88 26.56 -2.54 0.02
N PRO A 89 26.65 -2.53 -1.33
CA PRO A 89 25.54 -2.96 -2.18
C PRO A 89 25.09 -4.39 -1.83
N LEU A 90 23.79 -4.57 -1.64
CA LEU A 90 23.19 -5.90 -1.54
C LEU A 90 22.90 -6.46 -2.93
N THR A 91 22.32 -7.65 -3.00
CA THR A 91 22.12 -8.39 -4.27
C THR A 91 21.36 -7.58 -5.33
N HIS A 92 20.23 -6.97 -4.97
CA HIS A 92 19.45 -6.17 -5.92
C HIS A 92 20.11 -4.83 -6.27
N ASP A 93 20.93 -4.27 -5.37
CA ASP A 93 21.73 -3.08 -5.66
C ASP A 93 22.85 -3.41 -6.66
N LEU A 94 23.55 -4.52 -6.45
CA LEU A 94 24.55 -5.05 -7.37
C LEU A 94 23.94 -5.35 -8.74
N MET A 95 22.76 -5.98 -8.77
CA MET A 95 22.08 -6.29 -10.03
C MET A 95 21.69 -5.03 -10.80
N LYS A 96 21.18 -4.00 -10.11
CA LYS A 96 20.95 -2.69 -10.72
C LYS A 96 22.25 -2.10 -11.30
N GLN A 97 23.35 -2.14 -10.54
CA GLN A 97 24.65 -1.62 -11.01
C GLN A 97 25.17 -2.38 -12.24
N ILE A 98 24.93 -3.69 -12.33
CA ILE A 98 25.26 -4.50 -13.51
C ILE A 98 24.42 -4.07 -14.72
N LEU A 99 23.10 -3.87 -14.54
CA LEU A 99 22.23 -3.40 -15.61
C LEU A 99 22.67 -2.02 -16.12
N ASP A 100 22.89 -1.07 -15.21
CA ASP A 100 23.38 0.28 -15.53
C ASP A 100 24.73 0.22 -16.26
N GLY A 101 25.68 -0.56 -15.75
CA GLY A 101 27.03 -0.69 -16.31
C GLY A 101 27.10 -1.39 -17.67
N THR A 102 26.06 -2.16 -18.02
CA THR A 102 25.95 -2.87 -19.31
C THR A 102 25.02 -2.17 -20.30
N GLY A 103 24.48 -1.00 -19.93
CA GLY A 103 23.56 -0.24 -20.77
C GLY A 103 22.21 -0.93 -20.98
N VAL A 104 21.79 -1.77 -20.03
CA VAL A 104 20.49 -2.44 -20.04
C VAL A 104 19.53 -1.68 -19.13
N ALA A 105 18.40 -1.22 -19.67
CA ALA A 105 17.38 -0.52 -18.89
C ALA A 105 16.27 -1.49 -18.46
N LEU A 106 15.95 -1.54 -17.17
CA LEU A 106 14.71 -2.16 -16.70
C LEU A 106 13.55 -1.20 -17.01
N ARG A 107 12.68 -1.58 -17.96
CA ARG A 107 11.57 -0.73 -18.42
C ARG A 107 10.31 -0.90 -17.59
N ARG A 108 10.00 -2.13 -17.20
CA ARG A 108 8.85 -2.48 -16.37
C ARG A 108 9.01 -3.89 -15.82
N VAL A 109 8.22 -4.21 -14.82
CA VAL A 109 8.05 -5.60 -14.37
C VAL A 109 6.59 -6.01 -14.52
N ARG A 110 6.36 -7.29 -14.79
CA ARG A 110 5.03 -7.85 -15.04
C ARG A 110 4.84 -9.06 -14.14
N ILE A 111 3.77 -9.09 -13.36
CA ILE A 111 3.36 -10.27 -12.58
C ILE A 111 2.19 -10.88 -13.34
N THR A 112 2.42 -12.05 -13.92
CA THR A 112 1.62 -12.52 -15.06
C THR A 112 0.59 -13.59 -14.68
N ALA A 113 0.95 -14.49 -13.77
CA ALA A 113 0.12 -15.67 -13.46
C ALA A 113 0.35 -16.16 -12.03
N LEU A 114 -0.59 -16.98 -11.56
CA LEU A 114 -0.51 -17.80 -10.36
C LEU A 114 -0.84 -19.23 -10.77
N GLU A 115 0.11 -20.15 -10.62
CA GLU A 115 -0.08 -21.57 -10.93
C GLU A 115 0.45 -22.42 -9.78
N SER A 116 -0.34 -23.37 -9.30
CA SER A 116 0.05 -24.23 -8.17
C SER A 116 0.60 -23.44 -6.97
N GLN A 117 -0.11 -22.36 -6.58
CA GLN A 117 0.30 -21.44 -5.51
C GLN A 117 1.63 -20.69 -5.74
N THR A 118 2.15 -20.71 -6.96
CA THR A 118 3.41 -20.02 -7.33
C THR A 118 3.10 -18.88 -8.29
N PHE A 119 3.44 -17.65 -7.88
CA PHE A 119 3.33 -16.48 -8.73
C PHE A 119 4.51 -16.40 -9.71
N PHE A 120 4.23 -16.00 -10.94
CA PHE A 120 5.21 -15.80 -12.00
C PHE A 120 5.34 -14.32 -12.35
N ALA A 121 6.56 -13.88 -12.59
CA ALA A 121 6.84 -12.52 -13.02
C ALA A 121 7.89 -12.48 -14.14
N LYS A 122 7.95 -11.35 -14.84
CA LYS A 122 8.94 -11.06 -15.87
C LYS A 122 9.54 -9.68 -15.66
N LEU A 123 10.85 -9.59 -15.87
CA LEU A 123 11.54 -8.32 -16.08
C LEU A 123 11.47 -8.00 -17.56
N VAL A 124 11.02 -6.80 -17.91
CA VAL A 124 11.06 -6.31 -19.29
C VAL A 124 12.24 -5.35 -19.38
N LEU A 125 13.31 -5.84 -19.98
CA LEU A 125 14.56 -5.13 -20.17
C LEU A 125 14.62 -4.55 -21.58
N GLU A 126 15.39 -3.48 -21.75
CA GLU A 126 15.73 -2.92 -23.05
C GLU A 126 17.23 -2.76 -23.17
N GLN A 127 17.79 -3.23 -24.29
CA GLN A 127 19.18 -3.00 -24.66
C GLN A 127 19.25 -2.66 -26.14
N SER A 128 19.84 -1.51 -26.48
CA SER A 128 20.01 -1.07 -27.88
C SER A 128 18.70 -1.08 -28.69
N GLY A 129 17.59 -0.66 -28.06
CA GLY A 129 16.26 -0.62 -28.68
C GLY A 129 15.55 -1.98 -28.82
N ARG A 130 16.16 -3.07 -28.34
CA ARG A 130 15.55 -4.40 -28.30
C ARG A 130 14.97 -4.70 -26.93
N GLU A 131 13.71 -5.12 -26.90
CA GLU A 131 13.03 -5.60 -25.70
C GLU A 131 13.43 -7.06 -25.42
N ILE A 132 13.76 -7.36 -24.16
CA ILE A 132 14.16 -8.68 -23.67
C ILE A 132 13.32 -8.99 -22.44
N GLU A 133 12.58 -10.10 -22.46
CA GLU A 133 11.87 -10.60 -21.28
C GLU A 133 12.72 -11.63 -20.55
N VAL A 134 12.87 -11.48 -19.24
CA VAL A 134 13.58 -12.43 -18.37
C VAL A 134 12.61 -12.93 -17.30
N ASP A 135 12.52 -14.25 -17.15
CA ASP A 135 11.71 -14.88 -16.10
C ASP A 135 12.22 -14.49 -14.71
N SER A 136 11.30 -14.26 -13.77
CA SER A 136 11.63 -13.76 -12.45
C SER A 136 10.59 -14.16 -11.42
N ARG A 137 11.02 -14.32 -10.17
CA ARG A 137 10.10 -14.35 -9.04
C ARG A 137 9.54 -12.94 -8.82
N PRO A 138 8.27 -12.78 -8.40
CA PRO A 138 7.71 -11.46 -8.13
C PRO A 138 8.51 -10.66 -7.09
N SER A 139 9.06 -11.33 -6.07
CA SER A 139 9.88 -10.68 -5.04
C SER A 139 11.11 -9.98 -5.62
N ASP A 140 11.84 -10.65 -6.52
CA ASP A 140 13.03 -10.09 -7.17
C ASP A 140 12.65 -8.94 -8.12
N ALA A 141 11.58 -9.14 -8.89
CA ALA A 141 11.05 -8.13 -9.80
C ALA A 141 10.62 -6.85 -9.06
N ILE A 142 9.88 -6.98 -7.97
CA ILE A 142 9.46 -5.85 -7.12
C ILE A 142 10.70 -5.17 -6.51
N ALA A 143 11.64 -5.93 -5.96
CA ALA A 143 12.85 -5.39 -5.35
C ALA A 143 13.72 -4.58 -6.33
N LEU A 144 13.78 -5.00 -7.60
CA LEU A 144 14.46 -4.27 -8.67
C LEU A 144 13.68 -3.05 -9.14
N ALA A 145 12.36 -3.16 -9.32
CA ALA A 145 11.51 -2.04 -9.75
C ALA A 145 11.55 -0.86 -8.76
N LEU A 146 11.69 -1.15 -7.46
CA LEU A 146 11.86 -0.10 -6.44
C LEU A 146 13.25 0.56 -6.45
N ARG A 147 14.28 -0.12 -6.98
CA ARG A 147 15.67 0.38 -7.05
C ARG A 147 15.99 1.07 -8.37
N ALA A 148 15.45 0.54 -9.47
CA ALA A 148 15.41 1.15 -10.79
C ALA A 148 13.96 1.55 -11.05
N PRO A 149 13.54 2.77 -10.64
CA PRO A 149 12.13 3.17 -10.62
C PRO A 149 11.46 2.93 -11.96
N CYS A 150 10.70 1.85 -12.04
CA CYS A 150 9.96 1.43 -13.22
C CYS A 150 8.58 0.93 -12.80
N PRO A 151 7.57 1.04 -13.68
CA PRO A 151 6.22 0.60 -13.35
C PRO A 151 6.14 -0.91 -13.11
N ILE A 152 5.30 -1.27 -12.15
CA ILE A 152 4.94 -2.66 -11.81
C ILE A 152 3.55 -2.91 -12.37
N PHE A 153 3.42 -3.92 -13.23
CA PHE A 153 2.15 -4.32 -13.83
C PHE A 153 1.74 -5.70 -13.34
N VAL A 154 0.44 -5.90 -13.14
CA VAL A 154 -0.17 -7.21 -12.90
C VAL A 154 -1.18 -7.49 -14.02
N SER A 155 -1.25 -8.74 -14.48
CA SER A 155 -2.25 -9.12 -15.48
C SER A 155 -3.68 -9.00 -14.93
N ARG A 156 -4.62 -8.51 -15.75
CA ARG A 156 -6.04 -8.43 -15.38
C ARG A 156 -6.61 -9.81 -15.03
N ALA A 157 -6.19 -10.85 -15.75
CA ALA A 157 -6.61 -12.23 -15.50
C ALA A 157 -6.22 -12.70 -14.09
N LEU A 158 -4.99 -12.38 -13.64
CA LEU A 158 -4.55 -12.68 -12.28
C LEU A 158 -5.35 -11.87 -11.25
N LEU A 159 -5.60 -10.59 -11.52
CA LEU A 159 -6.45 -9.77 -10.64
C LEU A 159 -7.90 -10.27 -10.58
N ALA A 160 -8.42 -10.86 -11.64
CA ALA A 160 -9.77 -11.43 -11.67
C ALA A 160 -9.90 -12.78 -10.95
N SER A 161 -8.79 -13.38 -10.54
CA SER A 161 -8.78 -14.64 -9.76
C SER A 161 -8.96 -14.39 -8.26
N ASP A 162 -9.18 -15.46 -7.50
CA ASP A 162 -9.30 -15.45 -6.03
C ASP A 162 -8.02 -15.00 -5.31
N ALA A 163 -6.90 -14.86 -6.03
CA ALA A 163 -5.65 -14.37 -5.47
C ALA A 163 -5.68 -12.87 -5.13
N ALA A 164 -6.55 -12.10 -5.79
CA ALA A 164 -6.65 -10.65 -5.59
C ALA A 164 -7.92 -10.28 -4.84
N ILE A 165 -7.81 -9.23 -4.04
CA ILE A 165 -8.89 -8.73 -3.20
C ILE A 165 -9.41 -7.46 -3.86
N THR A 166 -10.71 -7.43 -4.17
CA THR A 166 -11.40 -6.21 -4.62
C THR A 166 -11.77 -5.38 -3.42
N LEU A 167 -11.26 -4.15 -3.36
CA LEU A 167 -11.69 -3.16 -2.41
C LEU A 167 -12.99 -2.57 -2.95
N HIS A 168 -14.12 -2.90 -2.33
CA HIS A 168 -15.39 -2.26 -2.65
C HIS A 168 -15.45 -0.92 -1.92
N GLY A 169 -15.29 0.19 -2.63
CA GLY A 169 -15.41 1.54 -2.09
C GLY A 169 -16.62 2.29 -2.64
N GLU A 170 -17.56 2.66 -1.76
CA GLU A 170 -18.29 3.93 -1.90
C GLU A 170 -17.95 4.81 -0.68
N GLY A 171 -17.44 6.01 -0.93
CA GLY A 171 -17.00 7.02 0.06
C GLY A 171 -15.48 7.20 0.11
N GLU A 172 -15.03 8.47 0.15
CA GLU A 172 -13.62 8.91 0.24
C GLU A 172 -12.73 7.94 1.04
N ALA A 173 -11.55 7.60 0.52
CA ALA A 173 -10.64 6.58 1.05
C ALA A 173 -10.68 6.49 2.58
N GLY A 174 -11.24 5.38 3.07
CA GLY A 174 -11.33 5.08 4.49
C GLY A 174 -12.56 5.64 5.21
N VAL A 175 -13.58 6.22 4.56
CA VAL A 175 -14.83 6.67 5.20
C VAL A 175 -16.01 5.77 4.81
N ALA A 176 -16.81 5.33 5.79
CA ALA A 176 -18.05 4.59 5.53
C ALA A 176 -19.20 5.07 6.42
N LYS A 177 -20.44 4.92 5.92
CA LYS A 177 -21.64 5.08 6.72
C LYS A 177 -22.29 3.71 6.93
N LEU A 178 -22.25 3.20 8.15
CA LEU A 178 -22.73 1.87 8.54
C LEU A 178 -23.64 2.01 9.75
N TRP A 179 -24.74 1.27 9.85
CA TRP A 179 -25.68 1.34 11.01
C TRP A 179 -26.17 2.76 11.40
N GLY A 180 -26.09 3.74 10.49
CA GLY A 180 -26.39 5.15 10.78
C GLY A 180 -25.25 5.93 11.42
N ILE A 181 -24.08 5.32 11.63
CA ILE A 181 -22.83 5.94 12.08
C ILE A 181 -21.89 6.19 10.90
N THR A 182 -21.16 7.29 10.93
CA THR A 182 -20.08 7.59 9.98
C THR A 182 -18.75 7.29 10.63
N VAL A 183 -17.94 6.47 9.96
CA VAL A 183 -16.68 5.95 10.44
C VAL A 183 -15.54 6.24 9.48
N GLN A 184 -14.31 6.33 10.00
CA GLN A 184 -13.10 6.59 9.24
C GLN A 184 -11.94 5.67 9.66
N ASP A 185 -11.10 5.24 8.71
CA ASP A 185 -9.84 4.55 9.00
C ASP A 185 -8.90 5.42 9.84
N LEU A 186 -8.35 4.84 10.91
CA LEU A 186 -7.31 5.50 11.69
C LEU A 186 -5.94 5.16 11.11
N GLU A 187 -5.34 6.11 10.40
CA GLU A 187 -3.97 5.99 9.90
C GLU A 187 -3.00 5.81 11.10
N PRO A 188 -2.07 4.82 11.08
CA PRO A 188 -1.18 4.54 12.22
C PRO A 188 -0.40 5.76 12.74
N ALA A 189 -0.03 6.68 11.84
CA ALA A 189 0.66 7.92 12.19
C ALA A 189 -0.20 8.90 13.02
N VAL A 190 -1.52 8.88 12.84
CA VAL A 190 -2.46 9.75 13.59
C VAL A 190 -2.75 9.15 14.97
N ALA A 191 -2.82 7.81 15.08
CA ALA A 191 -2.96 7.11 16.36
C ALA A 191 -1.82 7.45 17.34
N GLU A 192 -0.60 7.58 16.84
CA GLU A 192 0.58 7.93 17.62
C GLU A 192 0.49 9.35 18.20
N SER A 193 0.01 10.32 17.41
CA SER A 193 -0.20 11.71 17.85
C SER A 193 -1.31 11.89 18.89
N LEU A 194 -2.22 10.91 19.02
CA LEU A 194 -3.31 10.88 19.98
C LEU A 194 -2.97 10.05 21.25
N GLY A 195 -1.68 9.76 21.48
CA GLY A 195 -1.21 9.08 22.70
C GLY A 195 -1.59 7.60 22.75
N SER A 196 -1.72 6.95 21.59
CA SER A 196 -2.31 5.62 21.45
C SER A 196 -1.42 4.69 20.62
N ALA A 197 -0.37 4.16 21.24
CA ALA A 197 0.70 3.46 20.54
C ALA A 197 0.36 2.08 19.94
N ASP A 198 -0.85 1.51 20.10
CA ASP A 198 -1.08 0.08 19.76
C ASP A 198 -2.45 -0.25 19.16
N VAL A 199 -3.18 0.71 18.56
CA VAL A 199 -4.58 0.44 18.18
C VAL A 199 -4.84 0.69 16.70
N ALA A 200 -4.77 -0.40 15.92
CA ALA A 200 -5.48 -0.51 14.65
C ALA A 200 -6.99 -0.53 14.96
N GLY A 201 -7.75 0.33 14.28
CA GLY A 201 -9.14 0.58 14.64
C GLY A 201 -9.79 1.60 13.71
N VAL A 202 -11.11 1.68 13.81
CA VAL A 202 -11.94 2.55 12.99
C VAL A 202 -12.52 3.66 13.84
N LEU A 203 -12.24 4.92 13.50
CA LEU A 203 -12.70 6.11 14.21
C LEU A 203 -14.17 6.43 13.89
N VAL A 204 -14.97 6.73 14.91
CA VAL A 204 -16.34 7.23 14.74
C VAL A 204 -16.30 8.75 14.55
N SER A 205 -16.51 9.21 13.33
CA SER A 205 -16.56 10.64 12.98
C SER A 205 -17.93 11.26 13.28
N ASP A 206 -18.99 10.46 13.18
CA ASP A 206 -20.35 10.82 13.58
C ASP A 206 -21.09 9.57 14.08
N ALA A 207 -21.67 9.63 15.27
CA ALA A 207 -22.41 8.51 15.85
C ALA A 207 -23.89 8.49 15.42
N GLY A 208 -24.38 9.53 14.72
CA GLY A 208 -25.78 9.61 14.30
C GLY A 208 -26.78 9.51 15.46
N ALA A 209 -28.08 9.46 15.16
CA ALA A 209 -29.10 9.34 16.21
C ALA A 209 -29.11 7.94 16.87
N ALA A 210 -28.99 6.88 16.06
CA ALA A 210 -29.04 5.50 16.52
C ALA A 210 -27.80 5.12 17.37
N GLY A 211 -26.60 5.45 16.89
CA GLY A 211 -25.38 5.17 17.64
C GLY A 211 -25.32 5.95 18.96
N VAL A 212 -25.82 7.19 19.00
CA VAL A 212 -25.91 7.97 20.26
C VAL A 212 -26.89 7.34 21.24
N ALA A 213 -28.04 6.84 20.78
CA ALA A 213 -29.00 6.13 21.63
C ALA A 213 -28.38 4.88 22.27
N ASP A 214 -27.52 4.18 21.53
CA ASP A 214 -26.81 2.98 22.00
C ASP A 214 -25.52 3.28 22.78
N GLY A 215 -25.12 4.56 22.87
CA GLY A 215 -24.02 5.04 23.70
C GLY A 215 -22.68 5.23 22.99
N LEU A 216 -22.62 5.14 21.66
CA LEU A 216 -21.48 5.58 20.86
C LEU A 216 -21.34 7.11 20.90
N ARG A 217 -20.11 7.60 20.79
CA ARG A 217 -19.79 9.02 20.70
C ARG A 217 -18.83 9.28 19.55
N ARG A 218 -18.90 10.49 18.99
CA ARG A 218 -17.85 11.00 18.09
C ARG A 218 -16.50 10.96 18.81
N GLY A 219 -15.48 10.44 18.13
CA GLY A 219 -14.15 10.24 18.67
C GLY A 219 -13.92 8.88 19.32
N ASP A 220 -14.95 8.02 19.44
CA ASP A 220 -14.75 6.63 19.81
C ASP A 220 -13.99 5.89 18.70
N VAL A 221 -13.08 5.00 19.06
CA VAL A 221 -12.39 4.12 18.10
C VAL A 221 -12.89 2.70 18.27
N ILE A 222 -13.55 2.15 17.25
CA ILE A 222 -14.02 0.77 17.20
C ILE A 222 -12.82 -0.14 16.97
N VAL A 223 -12.60 -1.09 17.87
CA VAL A 223 -11.46 -2.02 17.81
C VAL A 223 -11.91 -3.46 17.57
N ARG A 224 -13.11 -3.81 18.04
CA ARG A 224 -13.75 -5.11 17.79
C ARG A 224 -15.26 -4.94 17.59
N VAL A 225 -15.81 -5.83 16.78
CA VAL A 225 -17.25 -6.09 16.66
C VAL A 225 -17.46 -7.55 17.01
N ASP A 226 -18.31 -7.82 17.99
CA ASP A 226 -18.54 -9.13 18.58
C ASP A 226 -17.23 -9.77 19.06
N GLU A 227 -16.74 -10.76 18.31
CA GLU A 227 -15.50 -11.48 18.57
C GLU A 227 -14.43 -11.25 17.49
N THR A 228 -14.62 -10.27 16.60
CA THR A 228 -13.73 -10.01 15.45
C THR A 228 -13.04 -8.66 15.58
N ALA A 229 -11.71 -8.64 15.39
CA ALA A 229 -10.92 -7.41 15.38
C ALA A 229 -11.21 -6.59 14.12
N VAL A 230 -11.23 -5.27 14.25
CA VAL A 230 -11.58 -4.34 13.19
C VAL A 230 -10.39 -3.41 12.95
N PRO A 231 -9.44 -3.80 12.08
CA PRO A 231 -8.27 -2.98 11.80
C PRO A 231 -8.58 -1.81 10.86
N ASP A 232 -9.62 -1.93 10.03
CA ASP A 232 -10.01 -0.97 9.01
C ASP A 232 -11.53 -0.99 8.74
N VAL A 233 -11.99 0.02 8.02
CA VAL A 233 -13.38 0.26 7.62
C VAL A 233 -13.86 -0.84 6.68
N ALA A 234 -12.97 -1.43 5.88
CA ALA A 234 -13.31 -2.56 5.02
C ALA A 234 -13.77 -3.77 5.85
N THR A 235 -13.03 -4.10 6.91
CA THR A 235 -13.39 -5.17 7.85
C THR A 235 -14.69 -4.85 8.58
N LEU A 236 -14.87 -3.60 9.02
CA LEU A 236 -16.10 -3.18 9.68
C LEU A 236 -17.32 -3.30 8.75
N ARG A 237 -17.18 -2.90 7.50
CA ARG A 237 -18.23 -2.99 6.46
C ARG A 237 -18.62 -4.44 6.21
N ALA A 238 -17.64 -5.33 6.02
CA ALA A 238 -17.89 -6.75 5.83
C ALA A 238 -18.65 -7.37 7.01
N LEU A 239 -18.29 -7.01 8.25
CA LEU A 239 -18.99 -7.48 9.45
C LEU A 239 -20.42 -6.94 9.55
N ALA A 240 -20.63 -5.67 9.19
CA ALA A 240 -21.95 -5.04 9.15
C ALA A 240 -22.87 -5.65 8.09
N GLU A 241 -22.33 -6.04 6.93
CA GLU A 241 -23.09 -6.68 5.86
C GLU A 241 -23.43 -8.14 6.17
N ALA A 242 -22.53 -8.87 6.82
CA ALA A 242 -22.71 -10.29 7.13
C ALA A 242 -23.88 -10.57 8.08
N ARG A 243 -24.24 -9.61 8.96
CA ARG A 243 -25.35 -9.76 9.93
C ARG A 243 -26.13 -8.46 10.11
N ARG A 244 -26.69 -7.95 9.01
CA ARG A 244 -27.37 -6.65 8.93
C ARG A 244 -28.46 -6.41 9.99
N ASP A 245 -29.17 -7.46 10.42
CA ASP A 245 -30.37 -7.36 11.26
C ASP A 245 -30.18 -7.86 12.71
N VAL A 246 -28.93 -7.95 13.17
CA VAL A 246 -28.60 -8.44 14.52
C VAL A 246 -27.93 -7.33 15.32
N ALA A 247 -28.21 -7.29 16.63
CA ALA A 247 -27.50 -6.39 17.53
C ALA A 247 -26.04 -6.85 17.70
N HIS A 248 -25.10 -5.93 17.48
CA HIS A 248 -23.67 -6.19 17.57
C HIS A 248 -23.08 -5.65 18.87
N ARG A 249 -22.11 -6.36 19.43
CA ARG A 249 -21.33 -5.91 20.60
C ARG A 249 -20.04 -5.24 20.11
N LEU A 250 -20.01 -3.92 20.14
CA LEU A 250 -18.83 -3.14 19.80
C LEU A 250 -17.93 -2.98 21.02
N GLU A 251 -16.65 -3.31 20.89
CA GLU A 251 -15.64 -2.82 21.81
C GLU A 251 -15.06 -1.54 21.23
N VAL A 252 -15.27 -0.44 21.95
CA VAL A 252 -14.81 0.88 21.55
C VAL A 252 -13.83 1.43 22.57
N ARG A 253 -12.91 2.25 22.09
CA ARG A 253 -11.97 2.96 22.93
C ARG A 253 -12.33 4.44 22.94
N ARG A 254 -12.59 4.95 24.14
CA ARG A 254 -12.93 6.35 24.41
C ARG A 254 -11.78 6.97 25.20
N GLY A 255 -10.89 7.66 24.50
CA GLY A 255 -9.61 8.10 25.04
C GLY A 255 -8.75 6.90 25.46
N GLN A 256 -8.47 6.77 26.77
CA GLN A 256 -7.70 5.64 27.32
C GLN A 256 -8.58 4.49 27.86
N THR A 257 -9.90 4.67 27.90
CA THR A 257 -10.83 3.69 28.48
C THR A 257 -11.45 2.80 27.41
N ARG A 258 -11.65 1.52 27.73
CA ARG A 258 -12.42 0.59 26.89
C ARG A 258 -13.87 0.58 27.36
N VAL A 259 -14.79 0.74 26.43
CA VAL A 259 -16.24 0.74 26.64
C VAL A 259 -16.84 -0.30 25.72
N ILE A 260 -17.82 -1.04 26.22
CA ILE A 260 -18.60 -1.97 25.40
C ILE A 260 -19.91 -1.28 25.05
N VAL A 261 -20.21 -1.18 23.77
CA VAL A 261 -21.45 -0.60 23.25
C VAL A 261 -22.21 -1.69 22.52
N ARG A 262 -23.49 -1.86 22.85
CA ARG A 262 -24.36 -2.78 22.12
C ARG A 262 -25.13 -1.98 21.08
N LEU A 263 -24.73 -2.10 19.82
CA LEU A 263 -25.36 -1.40 18.72
C LEU A 263 -26.51 -2.25 18.17
N THR A 264 -27.73 -1.76 18.29
CA THR A 264 -28.91 -2.40 17.72
C THR A 264 -29.01 -2.05 16.24
N ALA A 265 -29.18 -3.06 15.38
CA ALA A 265 -29.29 -2.86 13.94
C ALA A 265 -30.43 -1.88 13.61
N THR A 266 -30.07 -0.71 13.08
CA THR A 266 -31.02 0.30 12.60
C THR A 266 -31.62 -0.17 11.27
N GLY A 267 -32.62 -1.04 11.38
CA GLY A 267 -33.54 -1.43 10.31
C GLY A 267 -34.97 -1.02 10.65
N ALA A 268 -35.18 0.17 11.20
CA ALA A 268 -36.51 0.78 11.28
C ALA A 268 -36.41 2.30 11.40
N VAL A 269 -37.24 2.96 10.60
CA VAL A 269 -37.68 4.36 10.61
C VAL A 269 -37.08 5.27 9.52
N GLU A 270 -38.01 5.73 8.68
CA GLU A 270 -37.99 6.58 7.48
C GLU A 270 -37.61 5.88 6.16
N LYS A 271 -38.54 5.53 5.25
CA LYS A 271 -39.97 5.85 5.07
C LYS A 271 -40.61 4.77 4.18
#